data_AF-A0A117M556-F1
#
_entry.id   AF-A0A117M556-F1
#
_cell.length_a   1.000
_cell.length_b   1.000
_cell.length_c   1.000
_cell.angle_alpha   90.00
_cell.angle_beta   90.00
_cell.angle_gamma   90.00
#
_symmetry.space_group_name_H-M   'P 1'
#
loop_
_entity.id
_entity.type
_entity.pdbx_description
1 polymer ?
#
loop_
_entity_poly.entity_id
_entity_poly.type
_entity_poly.pdbx_seq_one_letter_code
_entity_poly.pdbx_strand_id
1 'polypeptide(L)' 'MRSRGKRMLRESLRRLRPWVKDGFWIVCTIKTPALGKNAREVYLDMARVFQRAGLLGPEWPGPDWYIDRGRSQG' A
#
# COMPACT_ATOMS: atom_id res chain seq x y z
N MET A 1 14.88 -13.02 -4.98
CA MET A 1 13.42 -13.04 -4.68
C MET A 1 13.04 -12.21 -3.45
N ARG A 2 13.72 -12.38 -2.30
CA ARG A 2 13.45 -11.65 -1.05
C ARG A 2 13.55 -10.11 -1.16
N SER A 3 14.48 -9.60 -1.97
CA SER A 3 14.68 -8.16 -2.20
C SER A 3 13.51 -7.50 -2.95
N ARG A 4 12.98 -8.16 -3.99
CA ARG A 4 11.83 -7.66 -4.78
C ARG A 4 10.59 -7.51 -3.89
N GLY A 5 10.26 -8.53 -3.10
CA GLY A 5 9.11 -8.49 -2.19
C GLY A 5 9.19 -7.35 -1.18
N LYS A 6 10.37 -7.16 -0.55
CA LYS A 6 10.62 -6.02 0.34
C LYS A 6 10.46 -4.67 -0.37
N ARG A 7 10.95 -4.55 -1.61
CA ARG A 7 10.82 -3.31 -2.40
C ARG A 7 9.36 -3.00 -2.71
N MET A 8 8.56 -4.01 -3.07
CA MET A 8 7.12 -3.83 -3.30
C MET A 8 6.41 -3.38 -2.03
N LEU A 9 6.63 -4.04 -0.89
CA LEU A 9 6.03 -3.64 0.38
C LEU A 9 6.40 -2.21 0.80
N ARG A 10 7.68 -1.84 0.69
CA ARG A 10 8.13 -0.49 1.02
C ARG A 10 7.48 0.56 0.14
N GLU A 11 7.35 0.28 -1.16
CA GLU A 11 6.71 1.21 -2.09
C GLU A 11 5.20 1.32 -1.86
N SER A 12 4.53 0.21 -1.58
CA SER A 12 3.12 0.20 -1.18
C SER A 12 2.90 1.00 0.11
N LEU A 13 3.76 0.81 1.12
CA LEU A 13 3.71 1.57 2.36
C LEU A 13 3.98 3.06 2.14
N ARG A 14 4.98 3.41 1.32
CA ARG A 14 5.31 4.80 0.99
C ARG A 14 4.10 5.53 0.40
N ARG A 15 3.37 4.87 -0.51
CA ARG A 15 2.14 5.42 -1.12
C ARG A 15 1.00 5.55 -0.13
N LEU A 16 0.84 4.61 0.81
CA LEU A 16 -0.23 4.68 1.81
C LEU A 16 0.09 5.65 2.96
N ARG A 17 1.37 5.87 3.27
CA ARG A 17 1.86 6.62 4.43
C ARG A 17 1.16 7.96 4.69
N PRO A 18 0.82 8.79 3.68
CA PRO A 18 0.13 10.06 3.92
C PRO A 18 -1.20 9.93 4.67
N TRP A 19 -1.83 8.76 4.59
CA TRP A 19 -3.15 8.48 5.20
C TRP A 19 -3.08 7.51 6.36
N VAL A 20 -1.90 7.01 6.73
CA VAL A 20 -1.76 6.09 7.85
C VAL A 20 -1.84 6.89 9.14
N LYS A 21 -2.78 6.54 10.02
CA LYS A 21 -2.93 7.13 11.35
C LYS A 21 -1.63 7.00 12.15
N ASP A 22 -1.33 8.00 12.97
CA ASP A 22 -0.20 7.97 13.88
C ASP A 22 -0.45 7.05 15.09
N GLY A 23 0.61 6.74 15.83
CA GLY A 23 0.55 5.90 17.03
C GLY A 23 0.69 4.39 16.79
N PHE A 24 0.91 3.96 15.55
CA PHE A 24 1.06 2.54 15.19
C PHE A 24 2.48 2.18 14.77
N TRP A 25 2.97 1.06 15.30
CA TRP A 25 4.13 0.35 14.75
C TRP A 25 3.66 -0.66 13.71
N ILE A 26 4.17 -0.53 12.48
CA ILE A 26 3.74 -1.36 11.35
C ILE A 26 4.85 -2.31 10.95
N VAL A 27 4.56 -3.62 10.99
CA VAL A 27 5.41 -4.68 10.47
C VAL A 27 4.71 -5.35 9.29
N CYS A 28 5.33 -5.33 8.11
CA CYS A 28 4.77 -5.95 6.91
C CYS A 28 5.62 -7.14 6.46
N THR A 29 4.97 -8.26 6.17
CA THR A 29 5.61 -9.45 5.59
C THR A 29 4.88 -9.85 4.32
N ILE A 30 5.64 -10.21 3.28
CA ILE A 30 5.08 -10.70 2.02
C ILE A 30 4.92 -12.22 2.10
N LYS A 31 3.73 -12.72 1.82
CA LYS A 31 3.46 -14.16 1.75
C LYS A 31 3.96 -14.72 0.41
N THR A 32 4.36 -15.99 0.38
CA THR A 32 4.88 -16.66 -0.82
C THR A 32 4.02 -16.47 -2.08
N PRO A 33 2.67 -16.58 -2.02
CA PRO A 33 1.83 -16.37 -3.21
C PRO A 33 1.91 -14.95 -3.79
N ALA A 34 2.21 -13.95 -2.98
CA ALA A 34 2.34 -12.57 -3.42
C ALA A 34 3.68 -12.27 -4.12
N LEU A 35 4.65 -13.20 -4.11
CA LEU A 35 5.93 -13.00 -4.80
C LEU A 35 5.79 -12.99 -6.33
N GLY A 36 4.74 -13.62 -6.86
CA GLY A 36 4.40 -13.59 -8.29
C GLY A 36 3.62 -12.34 -8.71
N LYS A 37 3.19 -11.52 -7.76
CA LYS A 37 2.35 -10.34 -8.01
C LYS A 37 3.20 -9.14 -8.44
N ASN A 38 2.55 -8.20 -9.15
CA ASN A 38 3.15 -6.92 -9.47
C ASN A 38 2.95 -5.90 -8.33
N ALA A 39 3.66 -4.77 -8.38
CA ALA A 39 3.64 -3.78 -7.29
C ALA A 39 2.26 -3.14 -7.07
N ARG A 40 1.47 -2.97 -8.15
CA ARG A 40 0.10 -2.45 -8.08
C ARG A 40 -0.81 -3.42 -7.34
N GLU A 41 -0.75 -4.71 -7.66
CA GLU A 41 -1.52 -5.75 -6.97
C GLU A 41 -1.17 -5.80 -5.48
N VAL A 42 0.12 -5.73 -5.12
CA VAL A 42 0.57 -5.70 -3.72
C VAL A 42 0.07 -4.45 -2.99
N TYR A 43 0.09 -3.28 -3.64
CA TYR A 43 -0.48 -2.06 -3.06
C TYR A 43 -1.98 -2.18 -2.81
N LEU A 44 -2.75 -2.68 -3.78
CA LEU A 44 -4.20 -2.82 -3.64
C LEU A 44 -4.56 -3.78 -2.51
N ASP A 45 -3.81 -4.88 -2.37
CA ASP A 45 -3.99 -5.82 -1.26
C ASP A 45 -3.65 -5.17 0.09
N MET A 46 -2.49 -4.50 0.18
CA MET A 46 -2.05 -3.80 1.39
C MET A 46 -3.01 -2.69 1.81
N ALA A 47 -3.54 -1.93 0.85
CA ALA A 47 -4.54 -0.89 1.08
C ALA A 47 -5.82 -1.46 1.72
N ARG A 48 -6.30 -2.59 1.20
CA ARG A 48 -7.47 -3.30 1.77
C ARG A 48 -7.19 -3.80 3.18
N VAL A 49 -6.00 -4.33 3.45
CA VAL A 49 -5.61 -4.76 4.79
C VAL A 49 -5.60 -3.57 5.76
N PHE A 50 -5.00 -2.45 5.37
CA PHE A 50 -4.92 -1.24 6.20
C PHE A 50 -6.30 -0.63 6.46
N GLN A 51 -7.16 -0.59 5.43
CA GLN A 51 -8.54 -0.15 5.55
C GLN A 51 -9.32 -1.01 6.55
N ARG A 52 -9.28 -2.34 6.40
CA ARG A 52 -9.97 -3.27 7.30
C ARG A 52 -9.45 -3.20 8.73
N ALA A 53 -8.16 -2.93 8.89
CA ALA A 53 -7.52 -2.76 10.20
C ALA A 53 -7.78 -1.37 10.82
N GLY A 54 -8.49 -0.47 10.13
CA GLY A 54 -8.77 0.88 10.63
C GLY A 54 -7.54 1.79 10.71
N LEU A 55 -6.46 1.45 9.99
CA LEU A 55 -5.18 2.18 10.00
C LEU A 55 -5.19 3.43 9.13
N LEU A 56 -6.19 3.59 8.26
CA LEU A 56 -6.28 4.72 7.34
C LEU A 56 -7.23 5.79 7.89
N GLY A 57 -6.82 7.06 7.76
CA GLY A 57 -7.59 8.24 8.14
C GLY A 57 -8.78 8.51 7.21
N PRO A 58 -9.72 9.38 7.63
CA PRO A 58 -10.90 9.73 6.84
C PRO A 58 -10.59 10.43 5.51
N GLU A 59 -9.42 11.06 5.40
CA GLU A 59 -8.94 11.76 4.20
C GLU A 59 -8.36 10.81 3.12
N TRP A 60 -8.33 9.51 3.38
CA TRP A 60 -7.92 8.52 2.40
C TRP A 60 -8.93 8.40 1.25
N PRO A 61 -8.53 8.68 -0.02
CA PRO A 61 -9.46 8.71 -1.16
C PRO A 61 -9.86 7.32 -1.68
N GLY A 62 -9.43 6.26 -0.99
CA GLY A 62 -9.53 4.89 -1.47
C GLY A 62 -8.28 4.41 -2.21
N PRO A 63 -8.27 3.15 -2.66
CA PRO A 63 -7.09 2.52 -3.25
C PRO A 63 -6.83 3.05 -4.67
N ASP A 64 -5.82 3.92 -4.81
CA ASP A 64 -5.37 4.48 -6.09
C ASP A 64 -3.85 4.40 -6.25
N TRP A 65 -3.39 3.53 -7.14
CA TRP A 65 -1.95 3.39 -7.46
C TRP A 65 -1.41 4.60 -8.21
N TYR A 66 -2.24 5.37 -8.92
CA TYR A 66 -1.82 6.48 -9.77
C TYR A 66 -1.93 7.85 -9.09
N ILE A 67 -2.22 7.90 -7.78
CA ILE A 67 -2.44 9.14 -7.06
C ILE A 67 -1.28 10.14 -7.14
N ASP A 68 -0.05 9.63 -7.21
CA ASP A 68 1.18 10.44 -7.36
C ASP A 68 1.31 11.10 -8.76
N ARG A 69 0.52 10.67 -9.76
CA ARG A 69 0.66 11.15 -11.16
C ARG A 69 -0.17 12.39 -11.47
N GLY A 70 -0.97 12.87 -10.51
CA GLY A 70 -2.03 13.84 -10.76
C GLY A 70 -3.13 13.23 -11.62
N ARG A 71 -4.40 13.54 -11.33
CA ARG A 71 -5.47 13.19 -12.26
C ARG A 71 -5.20 13.98 -13.54
N SER A 72 -4.72 13.32 -14.59
CA SER A 72 -4.87 13.85 -15.94
C SER A 72 -6.37 14.01 -16.14
N GLN A 73 -6.82 15.27 -16.10
CA GLN A 73 -8.20 15.61 -16.43
C GLN A 73 -8.46 15.11 -17.86
N GLY A 74 -9.44 14.22 -17.97
CA GLY A 74 -10.09 13.83 -19.22
C GLY A 74 -11.57 14.10 -19.08
#